data_AF-A0A6M0LGN1-F1
#
_entry.id   AF-A0A6M0LGN1-F1
#
_cell.length_a   1.000
_cell.length_b   1.000
_cell.length_c   1.000
_cell.angle_alpha   90.00
_cell.angle_beta   90.00
_cell.angle_gamma   90.00
#
_symmetry.space_group_name_H-M   'P 1'
#
loop_
_entity.id
_entity.type
_entity.pdbx_description
1 polymer ?
#
loop_
_entity_poly.entity_id
_entity_poly.type
_entity_poly.pdbx_seq_one_letter_code
_entity_poly.pdbx_strand_id
1 'polypeptide(L)'
;MQELYNKMLEVHNTVDSIFKTVEVPSMLKNEYNNKVSQYENMYESVETMKAMAETDEAKEALVNQQIEILNVRMKCEVELAKKAAAYKKV
;
A
#
# COMPACT_ATOMS: atom_id res chain seq x y z
N MET A 1 -2.21 -3.71 15.31
CA MET A 1 -1.33 -3.83 14.11
C MET A 1 -1.88 -4.81 13.09
N GLN A 2 -2.12 -6.07 13.47
CA GLN A 2 -2.62 -7.12 12.57
C GLN A 2 -3.91 -6.74 11.82
N GLU A 3 -4.89 -6.14 12.51
CA GLU A 3 -6.16 -5.73 11.88
C GLU A 3 -5.96 -4.69 10.77
N LEU A 4 -5.07 -3.71 10.98
CA LEU A 4 -4.78 -2.69 9.97
C LEU A 4 -4.07 -3.29 8.75
N TYR A 5 -3.17 -4.24 8.99
CA TYR A 5 -2.51 -4.98 7.92
C TYR A 5 -3.51 -5.83 7.11
N ASN A 6 -4.42 -6.54 7.79
CA ASN A 6 -5.49 -7.30 7.13
C ASN A 6 -6.39 -6.38 6.29
N LYS A 7 -6.77 -5.22 6.83
CA LYS A 7 -7.55 -4.22 6.09
C LYS A 7 -6.80 -3.70 4.86
N MET A 8 -5.49 -3.49 4.97
CA MET A 8 -4.65 -3.12 3.83
C MET A 8 -4.65 -4.22 2.76
N LEU A 9 -4.54 -5.50 3.16
CA LEU A 9 -4.61 -6.62 2.22
C LEU A 9 -5.96 -6.72 1.51
N GLU A 10 -7.08 -6.49 2.21
CA GLU A 10 -8.41 -6.46 1.60
C GLU A 10 -8.53 -5.37 0.53
N VAL A 11 -8.04 -4.16 0.84
CA VAL A 11 -7.97 -3.06 -0.14
C VAL A 11 -7.08 -3.46 -1.32
N HIS A 12 -5.88 -3.97 -1.04
CA HIS A 12 -4.93 -4.37 -2.07
C HIS A 12 -5.52 -5.41 -3.03
N ASN A 13 -6.07 -6.49 -2.51
CA ASN A 13 -6.67 -7.57 -3.32
C ASN A 13 -7.82 -7.04 -4.20
N THR A 14 -8.62 -6.12 -3.66
CA THR A 14 -9.72 -5.49 -4.42
C THR A 14 -9.17 -4.65 -5.57
N VAL A 15 -8.18 -3.80 -5.29
CA VAL A 15 -7.60 -2.89 -6.30
C VAL A 15 -6.78 -3.67 -7.33
N ASP A 16 -5.95 -4.62 -6.91
CA ASP A 16 -5.18 -5.50 -7.78
C ASP A 16 -6.10 -6.22 -8.77
N SER A 17 -7.25 -6.74 -8.31
CA SER A 17 -8.25 -7.34 -9.19
C SER A 17 -8.75 -6.36 -10.26
N ILE A 18 -8.96 -5.09 -9.92
CA ILE A 18 -9.35 -4.05 -10.91
C ILE A 18 -8.25 -3.89 -11.96
N PHE A 19 -7.00 -3.76 -11.54
CA PHE A 19 -5.86 -3.54 -12.45
C PHE A 19 -5.52 -4.77 -13.32
N LYS A 20 -5.88 -5.98 -12.87
CA LYS A 20 -5.74 -7.22 -13.65
C LYS A 20 -6.89 -7.47 -14.62
N THR A 21 -8.12 -7.07 -14.27
CA THR A 21 -9.33 -7.43 -15.04
C THR A 21 -9.84 -6.30 -15.94
N VAL A 22 -9.60 -5.04 -15.57
CA VAL A 22 -10.06 -3.89 -16.34
C VAL A 22 -9.01 -3.48 -17.35
N GLU A 23 -9.45 -3.13 -18.56
CA GLU A 23 -8.62 -2.50 -19.56
C GLU A 23 -8.30 -1.07 -19.11
N VAL A 24 -7.15 -0.91 -18.47
CA VAL A 24 -6.62 0.38 -18.03
C VAL A 24 -5.31 0.67 -18.79
N PRO A 25 -4.98 1.94 -19.05
CA PRO A 25 -3.76 2.31 -19.77
C PRO A 25 -2.51 1.74 -19.10
N SER A 26 -1.53 1.30 -19.90
CA SER A 26 -0.26 0.75 -19.39
C SER A 26 0.47 1.71 -18.46
N MET A 27 0.37 3.02 -18.70
CA MET A 27 0.92 4.05 -17.81
C MET A 27 0.34 3.94 -16.40
N LEU A 28 -0.97 3.75 -16.28
CA LEU A 28 -1.64 3.64 -14.98
C LEU A 28 -1.35 2.29 -14.31
N LYS A 29 -1.24 1.19 -15.07
CA LYS A 29 -0.77 -0.11 -14.53
C LYS A 29 0.64 0.00 -13.96
N ASN A 30 1.54 0.69 -14.67
CA ASN A 30 2.91 0.90 -14.21
C ASN A 30 2.94 1.79 -12.95
N GLU A 31 2.14 2.86 -12.91
CA GLU A 31 2.00 3.68 -11.70
C GLU A 31 1.55 2.84 -10.50
N TYR A 32 0.53 1.99 -10.68
CA TYR A 32 0.05 1.08 -9.65
C TYR A 32 1.13 0.12 -9.16
N ASN A 33 1.77 -0.63 -10.06
CA ASN A 33 2.80 -1.60 -9.70
C ASN A 33 3.98 -0.94 -8.97
N ASN A 34 4.41 0.24 -9.44
CA ASN A 34 5.49 0.99 -8.81
C ASN A 34 5.11 1.44 -7.40
N LYS A 35 3.86 1.91 -7.20
CA LYS A 35 3.38 2.35 -5.89
C LYS A 35 3.23 1.21 -4.90
N VAL A 36 2.67 0.08 -5.33
CA VAL A 36 2.57 -1.12 -4.49
C VAL A 36 3.96 -1.56 -4.03
N SER A 37 4.90 -1.74 -4.97
CA SER A 37 6.27 -2.13 -4.63
C SER A 37 6.97 -1.12 -3.73
N GLN A 38 6.77 0.19 -3.97
CA GLN A 38 7.33 1.24 -3.11
C GLN A 38 6.87 1.08 -1.65
N TYR A 39 5.57 0.91 -1.41
CA TYR A 39 5.05 0.80 -0.05
C TYR A 39 5.39 -0.54 0.61
N GLU A 40 5.51 -1.63 -0.15
CA GLU A 40 6.01 -2.91 0.35
C GLU A 40 7.44 -2.79 0.85
N ASN A 41 8.33 -2.22 0.01
CA ASN A 41 9.72 -1.98 0.39
C ASN A 41 9.84 -1.08 1.63
N MET A 42 9.02 -0.03 1.73
CA MET A 42 8.99 0.85 2.90
C MET A 42 8.55 0.09 4.16
N TYR A 43 7.50 -0.73 4.06
CA TYR A 43 7.01 -1.52 5.19
C TYR A 43 8.06 -2.52 5.68
N GLU A 44 8.68 -3.27 4.77
CA GLU A 44 9.73 -4.27 5.07
C GLU A 44 10.97 -3.61 5.68
N SER A 45 11.36 -2.44 5.19
CA SER A 45 12.48 -1.67 5.75
C SER A 45 12.20 -1.30 7.20
N VAL A 46 10.98 -0.86 7.51
CA VAL A 46 10.59 -0.50 8.89
C VAL A 46 10.47 -1.74 9.77
N GLU A 47 9.96 -2.88 9.28
CA GLU A 47 9.99 -4.16 10.01
C GLU A 47 11.42 -4.54 10.39
N THR A 48 12.36 -4.42 9.45
CA THR A 48 13.77 -4.71 9.69
C THR A 48 14.36 -3.79 10.75
N MET A 49 14.12 -2.48 10.65
CA MET A 49 14.58 -1.51 11.65
C MET A 49 13.98 -1.78 13.04
N LYS A 50 12.70 -2.17 13.11
CA LYS A 50 12.01 -2.48 14.35
C LYS A 50 12.60 -3.72 15.04
N ALA A 51 13.02 -4.72 14.27
CA ALA A 51 13.70 -5.90 14.78
C ALA A 51 15.10 -5.57 15.37
N MET A 52 15.74 -4.53 14.86
CA MET A 52 17.06 -4.06 15.32
C MET A 52 16.98 -3.01 16.45
N ALA A 53 15.80 -2.47 16.74
CA ALA A 53 15.64 -1.40 17.71
C ALA A 53 15.85 -1.90 19.15
N GLU A 54 16.73 -1.21 19.88
CA GLU A 54 17.12 -1.61 21.24
C GLU A 54 16.20 -1.03 22.33
N THR A 55 15.49 0.07 22.05
CA THR A 55 14.61 0.75 23.01
C THR A 55 13.14 0.60 22.64
N ASP A 56 12.28 0.60 23.65
CA ASP A 56 10.83 0.53 23.45
C ASP A 56 10.28 1.80 22.78
N GLU A 57 10.86 2.96 23.07
CA GLU A 57 10.53 4.23 22.40
C GLU A 57 10.80 4.18 20.89
N ALA A 58 11.96 3.64 20.49
CA ALA A 58 12.30 3.47 19.07
C ALA A 58 11.36 2.48 18.39
N LYS A 59 11.01 1.38 19.06
CA LYS A 59 10.04 0.40 18.55
C LYS A 59 8.66 1.03 18.37
N GLU A 60 8.19 1.84 19.33
CA GLU A 60 6.90 2.53 19.24
C GLU A 60 6.87 3.53 18.08
N ALA A 61 7.93 4.32 17.91
CA ALA A 61 8.06 5.24 16.78
C ALA A 61 8.00 4.50 15.43
N LEU A 62 8.69 3.36 15.33
CA LEU A 62 8.68 2.52 14.14
C LEU A 62 7.29 1.91 13.90
N VAL A 63 6.59 1.43 14.94
CA VAL A 63 5.20 0.95 14.82
C VAL A 63 4.28 2.06 14.29
N ASN A 64 4.40 3.28 14.78
CA ASN A 64 3.64 4.42 14.27
C ASN A 64 3.94 4.71 12.80
N GLN A 65 5.20 4.60 12.39
CA GLN A 65 5.60 4.73 10.99
C GLN A 65 4.98 3.61 10.12
N GLN A 66 4.89 2.37 10.62
CA GLN A 66 4.21 1.28 9.90
C GLN A 66 2.72 1.56 9.73
N ILE A 67 2.07 2.07 10.77
CA ILE A 67 0.67 2.47 10.72
C ILE A 67 0.46 3.56 9.65
N GLU A 68 1.34 4.55 9.59
CA GLU A 68 1.28 5.60 8.56
C GLU A 68 1.44 5.03 7.15
N ILE A 69 2.47 4.19 6.93
CA ILE A 69 2.74 3.54 5.63
C ILE A 69 1.49 2.78 5.15
N LEU A 70 0.88 1.95 6.00
CA LEU A 70 -0.31 1.18 5.63
C LEU A 70 -1.49 2.09 5.28
N ASN A 71 -1.72 3.15 6.06
CA ASN A 71 -2.79 4.10 5.78
C ASN A 71 -2.59 4.87 4.47
N VAL A 72 -1.36 5.29 4.18
CA VAL A 72 -1.02 5.98 2.94
C VAL A 72 -1.13 5.02 1.75
N ARG A 73 -0.65 3.78 1.88
CA ARG A 73 -0.81 2.73 0.84
C ARG A 73 -2.27 2.52 0.49
N MET A 74 -3.13 2.28 1.48
CA MET A 74 -4.56 2.08 1.25
C MET A 74 -5.22 3.27 0.54
N LYS A 75 -4.92 4.51 0.96
CA LYS A 75 -5.43 5.71 0.29
C LYS A 75 -4.99 5.79 -1.16
N CYS A 76 -3.70 5.53 -1.42
CA CYS A 76 -3.12 5.55 -2.76
C CYS A 76 -3.76 4.50 -3.67
N GLU A 77 -3.91 3.26 -3.22
CA GLU A 77 -4.54 2.19 -4.00
C GLU A 77 -6.01 2.51 -4.32
N VAL A 78 -6.77 3.04 -3.35
CA VAL A 78 -8.15 3.48 -3.59
C VAL A 78 -8.24 4.64 -4.60
N GLU A 79 -7.32 5.60 -4.55
CA GLU A 79 -7.26 6.70 -5.53
C GLU A 79 -6.93 6.20 -6.94
N LEU A 80 -5.99 5.26 -7.06
CA LEU A 80 -5.64 4.64 -8.33
C LEU A 80 -6.81 3.82 -8.89
N ALA A 81 -7.56 3.11 -8.05
CA ALA A 81 -8.78 2.41 -8.45
C ALA A 81 -9.85 3.39 -8.97
N LYS A 82 -10.02 4.56 -8.33
CA LYS A 82 -10.93 5.61 -8.81
C LYS A 82 -10.50 6.15 -10.17
N LYS A 83 -9.20 6.40 -10.38
CA LYS A 83 -8.66 6.80 -11.69
C LYS A 83 -8.94 5.74 -12.75
N ALA A 84 -8.66 4.47 -12.45
CA ALA A 84 -8.94 3.34 -13.34
C ALA A 84 -10.43 3.26 -13.74
N ALA A 85 -11.33 3.42 -12.77
CA ALA A 85 -12.77 3.42 -13.02
C ALA A 85 -13.24 4.62 -13.87
N ALA A 86 -12.55 5.77 -13.81
CA ALA A 86 -12.84 6.92 -14.64
C ALA A 86 -12.46 6.71 -16.11
N TYR A 87 -11.36 5.99 -16.39
CA TYR A 87 -10.97 5.63 -17.77
C TYR A 87 -12.02 4.76 -18.47
N LYS A 88 -12.72 3.88 -17.74
CA LYS A 88 -13.78 3.04 -18.29
C LYS A 88 -14.99 3.85 -18.82
N LYS A 89 -15.13 5.12 -18.44
CA LYS A 89 -16.26 5.98 -18.83
C LYS A 89 -15.99 6.82 -20.08
N VAL A 90 -14.81 6.70 -20.68
CA VAL A 90 -14.41 7.39 -21.92
C VAL A 90 -14.34 6.37 -23.04
#